data_AF-A0A3D1N7F5-F1
#
_entry.id   AF-A0A3D1N7F5-F1
#
_cell.length_a   1.000
_cell.length_b   1.000
_cell.length_c   1.000
_cell.angle_alpha   90.00
_cell.angle_beta   90.00
_cell.angle_gamma   90.00
#
_symmetry.space_group_name_H-M   'P 1'
#
loop_
_entity.id
_entity.type
_entity.pdbx_description
1 polymer ?
#
loop_
_entity_poly.entity_id
_entity_poly.type
_entity_poly.pdbx_seq_one_letter_code
_entity_poly.pdbx_strand_id
1 'polypeptide(L)'
;MKLHLKLLSIALGLTIIIGCSNTNPIDTSVGTIVKVKSSDFLSAGLSEPISVVSRTLSNGTTADCYKIVCKSTPTDHAMGPWCPTNISDAADAGGIWLKDGNVYNVDGAFIKNLATFFSDPTWMMYNSTTGEVIRTKTQAECQAAANPAVGPEYKNFCVECLPSYVANITQTYYIPVTPIKLTNAIQFGMGPGASGPAVRGLAFNGVRFDGPAPVNAILGAYTLAPFDDAGGHINLAAGYHYHAATGKSKEIAQSDGHAPMIGYAADGHGLFARLDSTGAEPSDLDECRGHTDNTRGYHYHVDKAGANNFINCLKGAYVN
;
A
#
# COMPACT_ATOMS: atom_id res chain seq x y z
N MET A 1 31.13 67.23 41.76
CA MET A 1 30.69 65.90 42.25
C MET A 1 31.06 64.88 41.19
N LYS A 2 32.13 64.09 41.41
CA LYS A 2 32.65 63.11 40.43
C LYS A 2 31.72 61.89 40.42
N LEU A 3 31.09 61.59 39.28
CA LEU A 3 30.33 60.35 39.10
C LEU A 3 31.25 59.32 38.44
N HIS A 4 31.53 58.21 39.13
CA HIS A 4 32.36 57.12 38.64
C HIS A 4 31.55 56.14 37.79
N LEU A 5 32.14 55.86 36.63
CA LEU A 5 31.75 54.89 35.63
C LEU A 5 31.93 53.45 36.15
N LYS A 6 30.91 52.60 36.03
CA LYS A 6 31.07 51.14 36.06
C LYS A 6 30.39 50.56 34.82
N LEU A 7 31.19 50.26 33.78
CA LEU A 7 30.74 49.39 32.69
C LEU A 7 30.70 47.96 33.21
N LEU A 8 29.52 47.34 33.13
CA LEU A 8 29.32 45.92 33.38
C LEU A 8 29.44 45.19 32.03
N SER A 9 30.55 44.51 31.80
CA SER A 9 30.77 43.70 30.59
C SER A 9 30.01 42.38 30.73
N ILE A 10 28.84 42.27 30.09
CA ILE A 10 28.11 41.01 29.93
C ILE A 10 28.70 40.29 28.71
N ALA A 11 29.52 39.27 28.95
CA ALA A 11 29.98 38.36 27.91
C ALA A 11 28.83 37.41 27.56
N LEU A 12 28.14 37.70 26.46
CA LEU A 12 27.11 36.82 25.90
C LEU A 12 27.82 35.65 25.19
N GLY A 13 28.02 34.54 25.90
CA GLY A 13 28.54 33.31 25.34
C GLY A 13 27.53 32.72 24.34
N LEU A 14 27.79 32.90 23.04
CA LEU A 14 27.00 32.29 21.98
C LEU A 14 27.29 30.78 21.98
N THR A 15 26.47 30.01 22.69
CA THR A 15 26.51 28.55 22.65
C THR A 15 25.86 28.12 21.34
N ILE A 16 26.69 27.82 20.33
CA ILE A 16 26.22 27.19 19.10
C ILE A 16 25.88 25.75 19.45
N ILE A 17 24.59 25.49 19.67
CA ILE A 17 24.05 24.14 19.76
C ILE A 17 24.09 23.58 18.33
N ILE A 18 25.18 22.88 17.98
CA ILE A 18 25.21 22.02 16.80
C ILE A 18 24.26 20.86 17.12
N GLY A 19 22.99 21.02 16.78
CA GLY A 19 22.03 19.92 16.79
C GLY A 19 22.55 18.86 15.82
N CYS A 20 23.01 17.73 16.37
CA CYS A 20 23.28 16.55 15.56
C CYS A 20 21.94 16.08 14.99
N SER A 21 21.63 16.48 13.76
CA SER A 21 20.53 15.88 13.02
C SER A 21 20.94 14.44 12.73
N ASN A 22 20.24 13.48 13.34
CA ASN A 22 20.36 12.06 13.03
C ASN A 22 19.83 11.81 11.61
N THR A 23 20.57 12.26 10.59
CA THR A 23 20.20 12.07 9.19
C THR A 23 20.64 10.69 8.72
N ASN A 24 19.72 9.94 8.12
CA ASN A 24 20.06 8.68 7.46
C ASN A 24 20.98 9.00 6.26
N PRO A 25 22.23 8.50 6.21
CA PRO A 25 23.16 8.86 5.14
C PRO A 25 22.68 8.38 3.77
N ILE A 26 23.05 9.14 2.73
CA ILE A 26 22.79 8.76 1.34
C ILE A 26 23.75 7.63 0.96
N ASP A 27 23.22 6.59 0.33
CA ASP A 27 23.99 5.50 -0.26
C ASP A 27 24.32 5.82 -1.72
N THR A 28 25.60 6.11 -1.99
CA THR A 28 26.09 6.46 -3.32
C THR A 28 26.51 5.24 -4.16
N SER A 29 26.37 4.02 -3.63
CA SER A 29 26.77 2.79 -4.33
C SER A 29 25.79 2.31 -5.41
N VAL A 30 24.62 2.95 -5.54
CA VAL A 30 23.54 2.55 -6.47
C VAL A 30 23.89 2.61 -7.96
N GLY A 31 24.99 3.28 -8.31
CA GLY A 31 25.37 3.50 -9.70
C GLY A 31 24.33 4.34 -10.46
N THR A 32 23.46 3.67 -11.20
CA THR A 32 22.39 4.29 -12.01
C THR A 32 21.25 4.78 -11.12
N ILE A 33 20.79 6.02 -11.35
CA ILE A 33 19.57 6.57 -10.74
C ILE A 33 18.51 6.71 -11.82
N VAL A 34 17.43 5.94 -11.70
CA VAL A 34 16.27 6.04 -12.59
C VAL A 34 15.26 7.01 -11.99
N LYS A 35 14.97 8.09 -12.72
CA LYS A 35 13.95 9.06 -12.33
C LYS A 35 12.56 8.49 -12.50
N VAL A 36 11.66 8.90 -11.62
CA VAL A 36 10.22 8.65 -11.78
C VAL A 36 9.75 9.28 -13.08
N LYS A 37 9.00 8.55 -13.89
CA LYS A 37 8.39 9.04 -15.12
C LYS A 37 6.89 9.25 -14.90
N SER A 38 6.47 10.52 -14.83
CA SER A 38 5.04 10.84 -14.67
C SER A 38 4.17 10.31 -15.81
N SER A 39 4.74 10.11 -17.00
CA SER A 39 4.06 9.51 -18.17
C SER A 39 3.67 8.05 -17.98
N ASP A 40 4.24 7.36 -16.99
CA ASP A 40 3.89 5.96 -16.73
C ASP A 40 2.50 5.84 -16.08
N PHE A 41 2.02 6.91 -15.43
CA PHE A 41 0.69 6.91 -14.83
C PHE A 41 -0.43 7.03 -15.86
N LEU A 42 -1.52 6.28 -15.66
CA LEU A 42 -2.72 6.37 -16.47
C LEU A 42 -3.47 7.67 -16.16
N SER A 43 -3.61 8.53 -17.16
CA SER A 43 -4.35 9.79 -17.04
C SER A 43 -5.80 9.60 -16.54
N ALA A 44 -6.43 8.49 -16.90
CA ALA A 44 -7.79 8.15 -16.49
C ALA A 44 -7.94 7.95 -14.97
N GLY A 45 -6.88 7.48 -14.30
CA GLY A 45 -6.82 7.30 -12.84
C GLY A 45 -6.51 8.59 -12.06
N LEU A 46 -6.10 9.67 -12.75
CA LEU A 46 -5.79 10.95 -12.13
C LEU A 46 -7.04 11.85 -12.04
N SER A 47 -7.13 12.65 -10.96
CA SER A 47 -8.15 13.69 -10.82
C SER A 47 -7.68 15.04 -11.37
N GLU A 48 -6.38 15.27 -11.45
CA GLU A 48 -5.75 16.45 -12.07
C GLU A 48 -4.39 16.06 -12.69
N PRO A 49 -3.84 16.85 -13.63
CA PRO A 49 -2.51 16.61 -14.17
C PRO A 49 -1.43 16.58 -13.08
N ILE A 50 -0.47 15.66 -13.20
CA ILE A 50 0.68 15.58 -12.28
C ILE A 50 1.48 16.88 -12.36
N SER A 51 1.77 17.46 -11.19
CA SER A 51 2.59 18.68 -11.06
C SER A 51 3.85 18.41 -10.24
N VAL A 52 4.84 19.30 -10.34
CA VAL A 52 6.08 19.23 -9.56
C VAL A 52 6.03 20.27 -8.45
N VAL A 53 6.36 19.86 -7.23
CA VAL A 53 6.44 20.72 -6.05
C VAL A 53 7.72 20.43 -5.26
N SER A 54 8.26 21.44 -4.59
CA SER A 54 9.41 21.25 -3.70
C SER A 54 8.94 20.73 -2.33
N ARG A 55 9.53 19.63 -1.84
CA ARG A 55 9.21 19.01 -0.54
C ARG A 55 10.47 18.63 0.22
N THR A 56 10.39 18.65 1.55
CA THR A 56 11.41 18.08 2.42
C THR A 56 11.21 16.57 2.54
N LEU A 57 12.28 15.82 2.30
CA LEU A 57 12.31 14.37 2.43
C LEU A 57 12.65 13.94 3.86
N SER A 58 12.43 12.67 4.16
CA SER A 58 12.65 12.07 5.49
C SER A 58 14.10 12.16 5.99
N ASN A 59 15.09 12.33 5.10
CA ASN A 59 16.49 12.57 5.47
C ASN A 59 16.84 14.06 5.70
N GLY A 60 15.86 14.96 5.62
CA GLY A 60 16.01 16.40 5.81
C GLY A 60 16.41 17.19 4.56
N THR A 61 16.71 16.52 3.45
CA THR A 61 16.99 17.20 2.17
C THR A 61 15.72 17.72 1.52
N THR A 62 15.84 18.73 0.65
CA THR A 62 14.73 19.23 -0.17
C THR A 62 14.89 18.72 -1.59
N ALA A 63 13.80 18.21 -2.19
CA ALA A 63 13.80 17.70 -3.55
C ALA A 63 12.52 18.08 -4.31
N ASP A 64 12.62 18.09 -5.64
CA ASP A 64 11.46 18.12 -6.51
C ASP A 64 10.69 16.80 -6.39
N CYS A 65 9.40 16.90 -6.12
CA CYS A 65 8.48 15.79 -5.95
C CYS A 65 7.29 15.95 -6.87
N TYR A 66 6.83 14.84 -7.47
CA TYR A 66 5.54 14.83 -8.13
C TYR A 66 4.43 14.90 -7.10
N LYS A 67 3.49 15.84 -7.27
CA LYS A 67 2.17 15.80 -6.65
C LYS A 67 1.25 15.02 -7.59
N ILE A 68 0.78 13.88 -7.11
CA ILE A 68 -0.08 12.98 -7.88
C ILE A 68 -1.41 12.92 -7.16
N VAL A 69 -2.47 13.47 -7.77
CA VAL A 69 -3.82 13.39 -7.20
C VAL A 69 -4.62 12.36 -7.99
N CYS A 70 -4.94 11.26 -7.32
CA CYS A 70 -5.59 10.09 -7.90
C CYS A 70 -7.06 10.04 -7.52
N LYS A 71 -7.87 9.50 -8.43
CA LYS A 71 -9.22 9.00 -8.12
C LYS A 71 -9.11 7.70 -7.33
N SER A 72 -10.12 7.40 -6.54
CA SER A 72 -10.20 6.15 -5.76
C SER A 72 -10.73 4.96 -6.55
N THR A 73 -10.75 5.02 -7.89
CA THR A 73 -11.33 4.00 -8.77
C THR A 73 -10.40 3.76 -9.97
N PRO A 74 -9.75 2.58 -10.09
CA PRO A 74 -8.93 2.25 -11.24
C PRO A 74 -9.77 2.11 -12.51
N THR A 75 -9.12 2.22 -13.66
CA THR A 75 -9.78 2.20 -14.98
C THR A 75 -9.30 1.08 -15.90
N ASP A 76 -8.25 0.38 -15.48
CA ASP A 76 -7.59 -0.71 -16.19
C ASP A 76 -8.09 -2.10 -15.77
N HIS A 77 -8.90 -2.18 -14.70
CA HIS A 77 -9.63 -3.38 -14.32
C HIS A 77 -10.96 -3.02 -13.63
N ALA A 78 -11.89 -3.97 -13.58
CA ALA A 78 -13.09 -3.86 -12.77
C ALA A 78 -12.75 -4.05 -11.28
N MET A 79 -13.42 -3.28 -10.41
CA MET A 79 -13.36 -3.51 -8.96
C MET A 79 -14.42 -4.54 -8.58
N GLY A 80 -14.03 -5.50 -7.74
CA GLY A 80 -14.89 -6.61 -7.37
C GLY A 80 -15.05 -7.64 -8.51
N PRO A 81 -15.87 -8.68 -8.29
CA PRO A 81 -16.63 -8.94 -7.07
C PRO A 81 -15.74 -9.30 -5.86
N TRP A 82 -16.29 -9.16 -4.64
CA TRP A 82 -15.60 -9.55 -3.40
C TRP A 82 -16.27 -10.74 -2.74
N CYS A 83 -17.60 -10.68 -2.59
CA CYS A 83 -18.38 -11.68 -1.89
C CYS A 83 -19.36 -12.39 -2.84
N PRO A 84 -19.36 -13.73 -2.90
CA PRO A 84 -20.34 -14.48 -3.67
C PRO A 84 -21.73 -14.29 -3.07
N THR A 85 -22.77 -14.49 -3.88
CA THR A 85 -24.16 -14.28 -3.45
C THR A 85 -24.79 -15.54 -2.86
N ASN A 86 -24.32 -16.72 -3.26
CA ASN A 86 -24.78 -18.02 -2.79
C ASN A 86 -23.62 -19.00 -2.60
N ILE A 87 -23.78 -20.00 -1.72
CA ILE A 87 -22.82 -21.09 -1.53
C ILE A 87 -22.66 -22.03 -2.74
N SER A 88 -23.49 -21.88 -3.77
CA SER A 88 -23.33 -22.55 -5.07
C SER A 88 -22.50 -21.76 -6.08
N ASP A 89 -22.19 -20.50 -5.81
CA ASP A 89 -21.53 -19.64 -6.77
C ASP A 89 -20.07 -20.08 -6.99
N ALA A 90 -19.61 -19.93 -8.24
CA ALA A 90 -18.25 -20.26 -8.63
C ALA A 90 -17.27 -19.10 -8.32
N ALA A 91 -15.99 -19.32 -8.62
CA ALA A 91 -14.91 -18.38 -8.29
C ALA A 91 -15.05 -17.00 -8.92
N ASP A 92 -15.71 -16.88 -10.08
CA ASP A 92 -15.91 -15.59 -10.77
C ASP A 92 -16.97 -14.70 -10.11
N ALA A 93 -17.73 -15.22 -9.13
CA ALA A 93 -18.73 -14.47 -8.38
C ALA A 93 -18.18 -13.85 -7.08
N GLY A 94 -16.94 -14.17 -6.70
CA GLY A 94 -16.28 -13.62 -5.53
C GLY A 94 -14.86 -13.19 -5.86
N GLY A 95 -14.14 -12.75 -4.83
CA GLY A 95 -12.75 -12.36 -4.96
C GLY A 95 -11.80 -13.41 -4.39
N ILE A 96 -10.76 -12.95 -3.71
CA ILE A 96 -9.72 -13.77 -3.10
C ILE A 96 -9.54 -13.49 -1.61
N TRP A 97 -9.06 -14.50 -0.91
CA TRP A 97 -8.60 -14.42 0.47
C TRP A 97 -7.14 -14.85 0.57
N LEU A 98 -6.37 -14.14 1.40
CA LEU A 98 -4.93 -14.36 1.57
C LEU A 98 -4.68 -14.98 2.94
N LYS A 99 -4.02 -16.14 2.97
CA LYS A 99 -3.66 -16.81 4.23
C LYS A 99 -2.41 -17.66 4.08
N ASP A 100 -1.47 -17.50 5.00
CA ASP A 100 -0.24 -18.28 5.12
C ASP A 100 0.56 -18.37 3.81
N GLY A 101 0.62 -17.27 3.05
CA GLY A 101 1.34 -17.25 1.79
C GLY A 101 0.60 -17.86 0.61
N ASN A 102 -0.67 -18.21 0.76
CA ASN A 102 -1.54 -18.77 -0.29
C ASN A 102 -2.69 -17.82 -0.64
N VAL A 103 -3.22 -17.99 -1.85
CA VAL A 103 -4.39 -17.27 -2.37
C VAL A 103 -5.52 -18.28 -2.53
N TYR A 104 -6.69 -17.97 -1.98
CA TYR A 104 -7.89 -18.80 -2.07
C TYR A 104 -9.00 -18.04 -2.75
N ASN A 105 -9.70 -18.65 -3.70
CA ASN A 105 -10.92 -18.06 -4.25
C ASN A 105 -12.00 -18.04 -3.17
N VAL A 106 -12.67 -16.90 -3.02
CA VAL A 106 -13.82 -16.74 -2.15
C VAL A 106 -15.08 -17.08 -2.95
N ASP A 107 -15.20 -18.35 -3.32
CA ASP A 107 -16.39 -18.89 -3.96
C ASP A 107 -17.41 -19.39 -2.92
N GLY A 108 -18.55 -19.87 -3.40
CA GLY A 108 -19.59 -20.39 -2.52
C GLY A 108 -19.14 -21.61 -1.69
N ALA A 109 -18.27 -22.46 -2.26
CA ALA A 109 -17.72 -23.63 -1.56
C ALA A 109 -16.76 -23.22 -0.44
N PHE A 110 -15.95 -22.19 -0.65
CA PHE A 110 -15.09 -21.58 0.36
C PHE A 110 -15.91 -21.02 1.52
N ILE A 111 -16.97 -20.24 1.23
CA ILE A 111 -17.88 -19.69 2.25
C ILE A 111 -18.52 -20.80 3.08
N LYS A 112 -18.97 -21.89 2.43
CA LYS A 112 -19.54 -23.05 3.12
C LYS A 112 -18.51 -23.77 4.01
N ASN A 113 -17.23 -23.73 3.66
CA ASN A 113 -16.15 -24.44 4.32
C ASN A 113 -15.41 -23.62 5.39
N LEU A 114 -15.81 -22.37 5.67
CA LEU A 114 -15.10 -21.47 6.59
C LEU A 114 -14.86 -22.08 7.98
N ALA A 115 -15.84 -22.81 8.52
CA ALA A 115 -15.71 -23.45 9.83
C ALA A 115 -14.56 -24.48 9.88
N THR A 116 -14.40 -25.27 8.82
CA THR A 116 -13.28 -26.22 8.71
C THR A 116 -11.98 -25.48 8.42
N PHE A 117 -12.01 -24.51 7.50
CA PHE A 117 -10.85 -23.75 7.06
C PHE A 117 -10.18 -22.98 8.22
N PHE A 118 -10.98 -22.41 9.13
CA PHE A 118 -10.51 -21.74 10.34
C PHE A 118 -10.51 -22.61 11.59
N SER A 119 -10.93 -23.88 11.49
CA SER A 119 -11.07 -24.80 12.62
C SER A 119 -11.91 -24.23 13.76
N ASP A 120 -13.01 -23.57 13.41
CA ASP A 120 -13.91 -22.89 14.35
C ASP A 120 -15.37 -23.00 13.88
N PRO A 121 -16.25 -23.72 14.61
CA PRO A 121 -17.64 -23.96 14.20
C PRO A 121 -18.52 -22.71 14.26
N THR A 122 -18.01 -21.59 14.78
CA THR A 122 -18.73 -20.32 14.87
C THR A 122 -18.96 -19.69 13.50
N TRP A 123 -18.15 -20.03 12.50
CA TRP A 123 -18.28 -19.53 11.14
C TRP A 123 -19.51 -20.11 10.44
N MET A 124 -20.49 -19.24 10.18
CA MET A 124 -21.74 -19.58 9.48
C MET A 124 -22.22 -18.38 8.66
N MET A 125 -21.48 -18.05 7.60
CA MET A 125 -21.66 -16.86 6.76
C MET A 125 -22.71 -17.03 5.66
N TYR A 126 -23.69 -17.92 5.86
CA TYR A 126 -24.75 -18.17 4.89
C TYR A 126 -26.02 -18.66 5.58
N ASN A 127 -27.16 -18.49 4.92
CA ASN A 127 -28.42 -19.07 5.34
C ASN A 127 -28.43 -20.59 5.02
N SER A 128 -28.54 -21.45 6.03
CA SER A 128 -28.49 -22.92 5.85
C SER A 128 -29.63 -23.50 5.02
N THR A 129 -30.77 -22.79 4.91
CA THR A 129 -31.93 -23.24 4.15
C THR A 129 -31.85 -22.81 2.68
N THR A 130 -31.43 -21.58 2.41
CA THR A 130 -31.44 -20.99 1.06
C THR A 130 -30.07 -21.00 0.37
N GLY A 131 -28.98 -21.13 1.14
CA GLY A 131 -27.62 -20.97 0.65
C GLY A 131 -27.18 -19.52 0.40
N GLU A 132 -28.04 -18.52 0.62
CA GLU A 132 -27.69 -17.11 0.44
C GLU A 132 -26.56 -16.72 1.39
N VAL A 133 -25.49 -16.14 0.86
CA VAL A 133 -24.36 -15.63 1.64
C VAL A 133 -24.77 -14.34 2.35
N ILE A 134 -24.44 -14.25 3.64
CA ILE A 134 -24.74 -13.07 4.46
C ILE A 134 -23.69 -12.01 4.13
N ARG A 135 -24.11 -10.96 3.41
CA ARG A 135 -23.25 -9.86 2.96
C ARG A 135 -23.73 -8.52 3.46
N THR A 136 -22.82 -7.55 3.54
CA THR A 136 -23.22 -6.13 3.66
C THR A 136 -23.88 -5.68 2.35
N LYS A 137 -25.02 -5.00 2.45
CA LYS A 137 -25.86 -4.56 1.33
C LYS A 137 -25.89 -3.03 1.19
N THR A 138 -25.46 -2.29 2.22
CA THR A 138 -25.48 -0.82 2.23
C THR A 138 -24.12 -0.22 2.61
N GLN A 139 -23.92 1.06 2.30
CA GLN A 139 -22.74 1.82 2.72
C GLN A 139 -22.58 1.87 4.25
N ALA A 140 -23.69 1.99 4.98
CA ALA A 140 -23.68 2.01 6.45
C ALA A 140 -23.23 0.66 7.04
N GLU A 141 -23.73 -0.44 6.49
CA GLU A 141 -23.31 -1.79 6.90
C GLU A 141 -21.84 -2.07 6.57
N CYS A 142 -21.39 -1.70 5.35
CA CYS A 142 -19.97 -1.77 4.98
C CYS A 142 -19.10 -0.98 5.97
N GLN A 143 -19.47 0.26 6.30
CA GLN A 143 -18.72 1.09 7.27
C GLN A 143 -18.69 0.46 8.67
N ALA A 144 -19.79 -0.14 9.09
CA ALA A 144 -19.94 -0.75 10.41
C ALA A 144 -19.24 -2.11 10.54
N ALA A 145 -19.14 -2.87 9.44
CA ALA A 145 -18.46 -4.17 9.40
C ALA A 145 -16.96 -4.07 9.04
N ALA A 146 -16.53 -2.96 8.41
CA ALA A 146 -15.14 -2.72 7.98
C ALA A 146 -14.34 -1.78 8.91
N ASN A 147 -14.74 -1.62 10.18
CA ASN A 147 -14.02 -0.78 11.14
C ASN A 147 -13.39 -1.61 12.30
N PRO A 148 -12.41 -1.07 13.04
CA PRO A 148 -11.73 -1.83 14.10
C PRO A 148 -12.61 -2.30 15.27
N ALA A 149 -13.79 -1.70 15.46
CA ALA A 149 -14.72 -1.98 16.54
C ALA A 149 -16.05 -2.52 15.97
N VAL A 150 -15.97 -3.65 15.25
CA VAL A 150 -17.14 -4.29 14.62
C VAL A 150 -18.18 -4.70 15.68
N GLY A 151 -19.43 -4.28 15.47
CA GLY A 151 -20.55 -4.65 16.32
C GLY A 151 -20.93 -6.13 16.19
N PRO A 152 -21.43 -6.77 17.27
CA PRO A 152 -21.80 -8.19 17.27
C PRO A 152 -22.88 -8.56 16.23
N GLU A 153 -23.67 -7.60 15.79
CA GLU A 153 -24.68 -7.77 14.73
C GLU A 153 -24.09 -8.05 13.34
N TYR A 154 -22.81 -7.72 13.11
CA TYR A 154 -22.09 -7.99 11.86
C TYR A 154 -21.26 -9.28 11.91
N LYS A 155 -21.40 -10.07 12.96
CA LYS A 155 -20.77 -11.39 13.06
C LYS A 155 -21.26 -12.27 11.89
N ASN A 156 -20.34 -12.99 11.25
CA ASN A 156 -20.58 -13.84 10.08
C ASN A 156 -21.06 -13.08 8.83
N PHE A 157 -20.58 -11.84 8.63
CA PHE A 157 -20.77 -11.11 7.38
C PHE A 157 -19.56 -11.23 6.45
N CYS A 158 -19.82 -11.47 5.18
CA CYS A 158 -18.88 -11.15 4.11
C CYS A 158 -19.03 -9.65 3.80
N VAL A 159 -17.96 -8.91 4.03
CA VAL A 159 -17.90 -7.46 3.96
C VAL A 159 -17.58 -7.05 2.53
N GLU A 160 -18.53 -6.33 1.94
CA GLU A 160 -18.45 -5.78 0.61
C GLU A 160 -18.81 -4.29 0.64
N CYS A 161 -17.90 -3.48 0.13
CA CYS A 161 -18.09 -2.05 -0.05
C CYS A 161 -18.11 -1.77 -1.55
N LEU A 162 -19.11 -1.03 -2.04
CA LEU A 162 -19.29 -0.83 -3.48
C LEU A 162 -18.48 0.37 -4.01
N PRO A 163 -18.01 0.31 -5.27
CA PRO A 163 -17.33 1.43 -5.92
C PRO A 163 -18.07 2.77 -5.85
N SER A 164 -19.41 2.74 -5.91
CA SER A 164 -20.24 3.94 -5.84
C SER A 164 -20.09 4.71 -4.53
N TYR A 165 -19.66 4.05 -3.44
CA TYR A 165 -19.49 4.68 -2.13
C TYR A 165 -18.24 5.57 -2.06
N VAL A 166 -17.28 5.37 -2.98
CA VAL A 166 -15.98 6.06 -2.98
C VAL A 166 -15.69 6.80 -4.28
N ALA A 167 -16.67 6.91 -5.18
CA ALA A 167 -16.51 7.52 -6.51
C ALA A 167 -15.99 8.97 -6.48
N ASN A 168 -16.26 9.71 -5.39
CA ASN A 168 -15.87 11.11 -5.23
C ASN A 168 -14.62 11.31 -4.36
N ILE A 169 -13.99 10.23 -3.87
CA ILE A 169 -12.78 10.32 -3.04
C ILE A 169 -11.56 10.50 -3.94
N THR A 170 -10.75 11.49 -3.64
CA THR A 170 -9.42 11.66 -4.21
C THR A 170 -8.35 11.50 -3.13
N GLN A 171 -7.18 11.03 -3.54
CA GLN A 171 -6.01 10.90 -2.67
C GLN A 171 -4.83 11.65 -3.29
N THR A 172 -4.05 12.33 -2.47
CA THR A 172 -2.84 13.03 -2.91
C THR A 172 -1.61 12.30 -2.41
N TYR A 173 -0.71 11.99 -3.34
CA TYR A 173 0.58 11.37 -3.06
C TYR A 173 1.71 12.30 -3.49
N TYR A 174 2.84 12.20 -2.80
CA TYR A 174 4.07 12.88 -3.16
C TYR A 174 5.18 11.84 -3.33
N ILE A 175 5.83 11.84 -4.49
CA ILE A 175 6.93 10.92 -4.80
C ILE A 175 8.12 11.75 -5.30
N PRO A 176 9.35 11.54 -4.79
CA PRO A 176 10.55 12.22 -5.30
C PRO A 176 10.73 11.97 -6.80
N VAL A 177 11.00 13.03 -7.58
CA VAL A 177 11.26 12.90 -9.03
C VAL A 177 12.55 12.12 -9.27
N THR A 178 13.57 12.37 -8.43
CA THR A 178 14.85 11.68 -8.44
C THR A 178 15.02 10.95 -7.11
N PRO A 179 14.82 9.62 -7.06
CA PRO A 179 14.92 8.84 -5.83
C PRO A 179 16.31 8.93 -5.21
N ILE A 180 16.37 8.92 -3.88
CA ILE A 180 17.62 8.98 -3.11
C ILE A 180 17.70 7.74 -2.23
N LYS A 181 18.58 6.81 -2.58
CA LYS A 181 18.85 5.65 -1.73
C LYS A 181 19.60 6.09 -0.46
N LEU A 182 19.25 5.49 0.64
CA LEU A 182 19.80 5.65 1.97
C LEU A 182 20.52 4.37 2.41
N THR A 183 21.43 4.51 3.36
CA THR A 183 22.18 3.39 3.92
C THR A 183 21.27 2.49 4.76
N ASN A 184 20.47 3.09 5.65
CA ASN A 184 19.61 2.34 6.56
C ASN A 184 18.19 2.20 6.00
N ALA A 185 17.57 1.04 6.25
CA ALA A 185 16.16 0.81 5.95
C ALA A 185 15.25 1.67 6.83
N ILE A 186 14.16 2.14 6.23
CA ILE A 186 13.07 2.89 6.86
C ILE A 186 11.87 1.94 6.96
N GLN A 187 11.40 1.73 8.19
CA GLN A 187 10.22 0.90 8.43
C GLN A 187 8.93 1.65 8.07
N PHE A 188 7.92 0.91 7.63
CA PHE A 188 6.58 1.47 7.41
C PHE A 188 5.89 1.77 8.74
N GLY A 189 5.09 2.83 8.74
CA GLY A 189 4.26 3.19 9.89
C GLY A 189 3.07 2.24 10.03
N MET A 190 2.96 1.57 11.18
CA MET A 190 1.82 0.70 11.51
C MET A 190 0.85 1.41 12.47
N GLY A 191 -0.13 2.10 11.91
CA GLY A 191 -1.22 2.73 12.67
C GLY A 191 -0.96 4.17 13.13
N PRO A 192 -1.89 4.75 13.90
CA PRO A 192 -1.83 6.16 14.29
C PRO A 192 -0.57 6.50 15.10
N GLY A 193 0.15 7.54 14.68
CA GLY A 193 1.36 8.02 15.37
C GLY A 193 2.63 7.19 15.11
N ALA A 194 2.55 6.15 14.28
CA ALA A 194 3.73 5.39 13.87
C ALA A 194 4.64 6.26 12.97
N SER A 195 5.96 6.02 13.10
CA SER A 195 6.96 6.64 12.23
C SER A 195 7.04 5.91 10.90
N GLY A 196 7.31 6.63 9.81
CA GLY A 196 7.39 6.09 8.46
C GLY A 196 6.10 6.24 7.66
N PRO A 197 6.14 6.04 6.34
CA PRO A 197 4.95 6.10 5.51
C PRO A 197 4.05 4.89 5.78
N ALA A 198 2.73 5.07 5.72
CA ALA A 198 1.77 3.97 5.81
C ALA A 198 1.55 3.29 4.43
N VAL A 199 1.74 4.05 3.35
CA VAL A 199 1.60 3.62 1.96
C VAL A 199 2.96 3.14 1.46
N ARG A 200 2.99 1.96 0.83
CA ARG A 200 4.23 1.37 0.32
C ARG A 200 4.63 1.97 -1.03
N GLY A 201 3.64 2.30 -1.84
CA GLY A 201 3.84 2.86 -3.17
C GLY A 201 2.53 3.12 -3.90
N LEU A 202 2.65 3.47 -5.17
CA LEU A 202 1.55 3.82 -6.05
C LEU A 202 1.65 3.01 -7.35
N ALA A 203 0.58 2.31 -7.70
CA ALA A 203 0.43 1.63 -8.98
C ALA A 203 0.27 2.66 -10.11
N PHE A 204 0.58 2.26 -11.35
CA PHE A 204 0.45 3.18 -12.49
C PHE A 204 -0.99 3.64 -12.77
N ASN A 205 -2.00 2.95 -12.27
CA ASN A 205 -3.39 3.39 -12.37
C ASN A 205 -3.83 4.38 -11.28
N GLY A 206 -2.91 4.76 -10.37
CA GLY A 206 -3.17 5.71 -9.30
C GLY A 206 -3.71 5.09 -8.00
N VAL A 207 -3.85 3.77 -7.93
CA VAL A 207 -4.25 3.05 -6.71
C VAL A 207 -3.02 2.78 -5.83
N ARG A 208 -3.17 3.00 -4.52
CA ARG A 208 -2.08 2.79 -3.56
C ARG A 208 -1.84 1.31 -3.25
N PHE A 209 -0.58 0.96 -3.03
CA PHE A 209 -0.15 -0.30 -2.43
C PHE A 209 -0.04 -0.13 -0.92
N ASP A 210 -0.91 -0.80 -0.17
CA ASP A 210 -1.00 -0.67 1.28
C ASP A 210 -0.25 -1.76 2.04
N GLY A 211 -0.05 -1.49 3.33
CA GLY A 211 0.37 -2.44 4.37
C GLY A 211 -0.43 -3.76 4.36
N PRO A 212 -0.04 -4.77 5.14
CA PRO A 212 -0.84 -5.98 5.24
C PRO A 212 -2.23 -5.63 5.78
N ALA A 213 -3.28 -6.17 5.16
CA ALA A 213 -4.62 -6.07 5.75
C ALA A 213 -4.61 -6.72 7.14
N PRO A 214 -5.35 -6.17 8.13
CA PRO A 214 -5.33 -6.64 9.51
C PRO A 214 -6.16 -7.93 9.66
N VAL A 215 -5.70 -9.02 9.05
CA VAL A 215 -6.40 -10.32 9.00
C VAL A 215 -6.81 -10.80 10.40
N ASN A 216 -5.94 -10.64 11.40
CA ASN A 216 -6.28 -11.02 12.78
C ASN A 216 -7.47 -10.24 13.34
N ALA A 217 -7.60 -8.95 13.03
CA ALA A 217 -8.73 -8.13 13.49
C ALA A 217 -10.02 -8.53 12.77
N ILE A 218 -9.93 -8.79 11.45
CA ILE A 218 -11.05 -9.24 10.62
C ILE A 218 -11.61 -10.58 11.16
N LEU A 219 -10.72 -11.56 11.34
CA LEU A 219 -11.11 -12.88 11.84
C LEU A 219 -11.58 -12.84 13.30
N GLY A 220 -11.01 -11.97 14.14
CA GLY A 220 -11.43 -11.78 15.53
C GLY A 220 -12.86 -11.22 15.67
N ALA A 221 -13.35 -10.49 14.65
CA ALA A 221 -14.73 -10.01 14.56
C ALA A 221 -15.70 -11.01 13.90
N TYR A 222 -15.20 -12.16 13.43
CA TYR A 222 -15.94 -13.09 12.56
C TYR A 222 -16.52 -12.41 11.31
N THR A 223 -15.83 -11.42 10.77
CA THR A 223 -16.12 -10.91 9.44
C THR A 223 -15.13 -11.51 8.44
N LEU A 224 -15.50 -11.52 7.17
CA LEU A 224 -14.58 -11.80 6.07
C LEU A 224 -14.56 -10.55 5.20
N ALA A 225 -13.41 -9.98 4.90
CA ALA A 225 -13.29 -8.81 4.03
C ALA A 225 -12.41 -9.16 2.82
N PRO A 226 -12.94 -9.90 1.82
CA PRO A 226 -12.16 -10.35 0.69
C PRO A 226 -11.49 -9.21 -0.05
N PHE A 227 -10.42 -9.54 -0.77
CA PHE A 227 -9.91 -8.71 -1.86
C PHE A 227 -10.60 -9.16 -3.13
N ASP A 228 -10.67 -8.32 -4.15
CA ASP A 228 -11.07 -8.77 -5.49
C ASP A 228 -9.90 -9.50 -6.18
N ASP A 229 -10.13 -9.99 -7.39
CA ASP A 229 -9.09 -10.67 -8.19
C ASP A 229 -7.91 -9.76 -8.56
N ALA A 230 -8.06 -8.44 -8.46
CA ALA A 230 -6.97 -7.49 -8.63
C ALA A 230 -6.15 -7.29 -7.34
N GLY A 231 -6.53 -7.96 -6.24
CA GLY A 231 -5.83 -7.93 -4.96
C GLY A 231 -6.16 -6.70 -4.11
N GLY A 232 -7.28 -6.02 -4.38
CA GLY A 232 -7.68 -4.83 -3.63
C GLY A 232 -9.10 -4.86 -3.10
N HIS A 233 -9.40 -3.92 -2.22
CA HIS A 233 -10.74 -3.71 -1.69
C HIS A 233 -10.97 -2.25 -1.32
N ILE A 234 -12.19 -1.93 -0.88
CA ILE A 234 -12.63 -0.56 -0.60
C ILE A 234 -12.68 -0.31 0.90
N ASN A 235 -12.11 0.83 1.30
CA ASN A 235 -12.37 1.46 2.58
C ASN A 235 -12.95 2.86 2.34
N LEU A 236 -13.94 3.29 3.14
CA LEU A 236 -14.65 4.55 2.88
C LEU A 236 -13.82 5.82 3.15
N ALA A 237 -12.68 5.72 3.83
CA ALA A 237 -11.76 6.83 4.02
C ALA A 237 -10.62 6.83 2.97
N ALA A 238 -10.14 5.65 2.61
CA ALA A 238 -9.02 5.49 1.69
C ALA A 238 -9.41 5.44 0.21
N GLY A 239 -10.61 4.94 -0.10
CA GLY A 239 -10.96 4.49 -1.43
C GLY A 239 -10.59 3.02 -1.69
N TYR A 240 -10.56 2.64 -2.97
CA TYR A 240 -10.03 1.35 -3.40
C TYR A 240 -8.49 1.33 -3.25
N HIS A 241 -7.93 0.26 -2.71
CA HIS A 241 -6.50 0.09 -2.46
C HIS A 241 -6.10 -1.38 -2.52
N TYR A 242 -4.83 -1.64 -2.87
CA TYR A 242 -4.32 -3.00 -3.02
C TYR A 242 -3.58 -3.50 -1.77
N HIS A 243 -3.73 -4.80 -1.51
CA HIS A 243 -2.96 -5.57 -0.52
C HIS A 243 -2.12 -6.68 -1.15
N ALA A 244 -2.34 -6.98 -2.43
CA ALA A 244 -1.57 -7.93 -3.20
C ALA A 244 -1.42 -7.47 -4.67
N ALA A 245 -0.32 -7.86 -5.31
CA ALA A 245 -0.15 -7.73 -6.76
C ALA A 245 -0.54 -9.06 -7.43
N THR A 246 -1.53 -9.04 -8.32
CA THR A 246 -2.06 -10.23 -9.02
C THR A 246 -1.90 -10.17 -10.55
N GLY A 247 -1.23 -9.14 -11.06
CA GLY A 247 -1.01 -8.94 -12.51
C GLY A 247 -2.22 -8.36 -13.25
N LYS A 248 -3.22 -7.80 -12.53
CA LYS A 248 -4.41 -7.17 -13.12
C LYS A 248 -4.27 -5.66 -13.36
N SER A 249 -3.44 -4.98 -12.59
CA SER A 249 -3.14 -3.56 -12.78
C SER A 249 -2.14 -3.37 -13.92
N LYS A 250 -2.04 -2.16 -14.46
CA LYS A 250 -1.09 -1.82 -15.52
C LYS A 250 0.34 -2.25 -15.16
N GLU A 251 0.95 -2.95 -16.09
CA GLU A 251 2.34 -3.38 -16.05
C GLU A 251 3.13 -2.79 -17.24
N ILE A 252 4.41 -2.50 -17.02
CA ILE A 252 5.36 -2.11 -18.06
C ILE A 252 6.38 -3.24 -18.22
N ALA A 253 6.22 -4.02 -19.28
CA ALA A 253 7.11 -5.12 -19.63
C ALA A 253 8.56 -4.63 -19.81
N GLN A 254 9.52 -5.47 -19.40
CA GLN A 254 10.94 -5.20 -19.54
C GLN A 254 11.51 -5.98 -20.73
N SER A 255 12.28 -5.33 -21.59
CA SER A 255 12.76 -5.92 -22.84
C SER A 255 13.83 -7.01 -22.66
N ASP A 256 14.46 -7.06 -21.49
CA ASP A 256 15.52 -8.03 -21.11
C ASP A 256 14.98 -9.23 -20.33
N GLY A 257 13.65 -9.38 -20.24
CA GLY A 257 13.02 -10.50 -19.56
C GLY A 257 12.91 -10.35 -18.03
N HIS A 258 13.33 -9.22 -17.47
CA HIS A 258 13.10 -8.87 -16.08
C HIS A 258 11.60 -8.80 -15.75
N ALA A 259 11.25 -8.90 -14.46
CA ALA A 259 9.87 -8.71 -14.01
C ALA A 259 9.31 -7.37 -14.51
N PRO A 260 8.03 -7.28 -14.89
CA PRO A 260 7.44 -6.02 -15.31
C PRO A 260 7.40 -5.01 -14.17
N MET A 261 7.54 -3.73 -14.51
CA MET A 261 7.35 -2.64 -13.55
C MET A 261 5.85 -2.42 -13.34
N ILE A 262 5.42 -2.19 -12.10
CA ILE A 262 4.00 -2.05 -11.75
C ILE A 262 3.67 -0.69 -11.12
N GLY A 263 4.69 0.07 -10.72
CA GLY A 263 4.51 1.36 -10.07
C GLY A 263 5.81 1.89 -9.46
N TYR A 264 5.66 2.82 -8.52
CA TYR A 264 6.75 3.42 -7.77
C TYR A 264 6.51 3.26 -6.27
N ALA A 265 7.55 2.96 -5.50
CA ALA A 265 7.50 3.00 -4.05
C ALA A 265 7.34 4.44 -3.55
N ALA A 266 6.97 4.62 -2.29
CA ALA A 266 6.76 5.96 -1.72
C ALA A 266 8.04 6.83 -1.71
N ASP A 267 9.22 6.23 -1.83
CA ASP A 267 10.51 6.90 -1.98
C ASP A 267 10.93 7.15 -3.45
N GLY A 268 10.09 6.73 -4.41
CA GLY A 268 10.29 6.92 -5.84
C GLY A 268 11.12 5.83 -6.54
N HIS A 269 11.69 4.87 -5.83
CA HIS A 269 12.32 3.72 -6.49
C HIS A 269 11.25 2.85 -7.18
N GLY A 270 11.63 2.20 -8.27
CA GLY A 270 10.69 1.38 -9.04
C GLY A 270 10.17 0.18 -8.24
N LEU A 271 8.88 -0.11 -8.37
CA LEU A 271 8.26 -1.35 -7.90
C LEU A 271 8.01 -2.27 -9.09
N PHE A 272 8.52 -3.50 -8.99
CA PHE A 272 8.40 -4.53 -10.00
C PHE A 272 7.58 -5.71 -9.48
N ALA A 273 6.93 -6.43 -10.40
CA ALA A 273 6.26 -7.67 -10.10
C ALA A 273 7.26 -8.68 -9.51
N ARG A 274 6.72 -9.71 -8.84
CA ARG A 274 7.56 -10.70 -8.15
C ARG A 274 8.42 -11.52 -9.11
N LEU A 275 7.84 -11.94 -10.22
CA LEU A 275 8.44 -12.94 -11.10
C LEU A 275 8.87 -12.31 -12.42
N ASP A 276 10.02 -12.75 -12.91
CA ASP A 276 10.53 -12.44 -14.23
C ASP A 276 9.78 -13.21 -15.33
N SER A 277 10.19 -13.00 -16.58
CA SER A 277 9.59 -13.67 -17.75
C SER A 277 9.74 -15.20 -17.76
N THR A 278 10.63 -15.76 -16.92
CA THR A 278 10.83 -17.20 -16.76
C THR A 278 10.02 -17.78 -15.59
N GLY A 279 9.34 -16.93 -14.82
CA GLY A 279 8.61 -17.31 -13.61
C GLY A 279 9.51 -17.42 -12.36
N ALA A 280 10.72 -16.86 -12.41
CA ALA A 280 11.66 -16.87 -11.29
C ALA A 280 11.61 -15.55 -10.51
N GLU A 281 11.80 -15.65 -9.19
CA GLU A 281 12.00 -14.50 -8.31
C GLU A 281 13.50 -14.21 -8.19
N PRO A 282 13.93 -12.94 -8.14
CA PRO A 282 15.35 -12.63 -7.91
C PRO A 282 15.86 -13.24 -6.61
N SER A 283 17.05 -13.85 -6.66
CA SER A 283 17.64 -14.56 -5.51
C SER A 283 18.46 -13.68 -4.58
N ASP A 284 18.67 -12.41 -4.95
CA ASP A 284 19.61 -11.46 -4.32
C ASP A 284 18.90 -10.25 -3.70
N LEU A 285 17.60 -10.37 -3.39
CA LEU A 285 16.83 -9.33 -2.73
C LEU A 285 17.33 -9.05 -1.30
N ASP A 286 17.43 -7.77 -0.95
CA ASP A 286 17.75 -7.28 0.38
C ASP A 286 16.57 -7.41 1.36
N GLU A 287 16.74 -6.93 2.60
CA GLU A 287 15.71 -7.05 3.63
C GLU A 287 14.41 -6.30 3.30
N CYS A 288 14.47 -5.29 2.43
CA CYS A 288 13.33 -4.53 1.94
C CYS A 288 12.71 -5.11 0.66
N ARG A 289 13.22 -6.25 0.18
CA ARG A 289 12.88 -6.88 -1.12
C ARG A 289 13.36 -6.09 -2.33
N GLY A 290 14.46 -5.36 -2.22
CA GLY A 290 15.08 -4.65 -3.34
C GLY A 290 16.49 -5.11 -3.65
N HIS A 291 16.99 -4.77 -4.82
CA HIS A 291 18.36 -5.02 -5.25
C HIS A 291 18.79 -3.95 -6.25
N THR A 292 20.01 -4.02 -6.77
CA THR A 292 20.56 -3.03 -7.72
C THR A 292 21.10 -3.70 -8.96
N ASP A 293 20.76 -3.14 -10.13
CA ASP A 293 21.40 -3.46 -11.40
C ASP A 293 21.80 -2.19 -12.18
N ASN A 294 22.57 -2.35 -13.26
CA ASN A 294 23.09 -1.22 -14.05
C ASN A 294 22.02 -0.47 -14.88
N THR A 295 20.88 -1.10 -15.15
CA THR A 295 19.80 -0.57 -16.00
C THR A 295 18.75 0.19 -15.17
N ARG A 296 18.38 -0.36 -14.02
CA ARG A 296 17.29 0.07 -13.14
C ARG A 296 17.77 0.81 -11.91
N GLY A 297 19.06 0.71 -11.58
CA GLY A 297 19.56 1.15 -10.29
C GLY A 297 18.95 0.32 -9.16
N TYR A 298 18.83 0.91 -7.98
CA TYR A 298 18.10 0.28 -6.88
C TYR A 298 16.59 0.28 -7.14
N HIS A 299 15.97 -0.89 -7.03
CA HIS A 299 14.54 -1.09 -7.23
C HIS A 299 14.03 -2.29 -6.41
N TYR A 300 12.70 -2.36 -6.22
CA TYR A 300 12.05 -3.39 -5.40
C TYR A 300 11.28 -4.40 -6.24
N HIS A 301 11.13 -5.60 -5.69
CA HIS A 301 10.21 -6.63 -6.16
C HIS A 301 9.14 -6.92 -5.12
N VAL A 302 7.87 -6.86 -5.56
CA VAL A 302 6.75 -7.16 -4.67
C VAL A 302 6.74 -8.61 -4.23
N ASP A 303 6.20 -8.87 -3.05
CA ASP A 303 6.02 -10.20 -2.49
C ASP A 303 4.96 -11.01 -3.23
N LYS A 304 4.88 -12.30 -2.94
CA LYS A 304 3.79 -13.14 -3.45
C LYS A 304 2.46 -12.64 -2.88
N ALA A 305 1.40 -12.66 -3.69
CA ALA A 305 0.08 -12.17 -3.29
C ALA A 305 -0.38 -12.71 -1.91
N GLY A 306 -0.28 -14.01 -1.69
CA GLY A 306 -0.67 -14.64 -0.42
C GLY A 306 0.10 -14.20 0.83
N ALA A 307 1.21 -13.46 0.68
CA ALA A 307 1.97 -12.90 1.79
C ALA A 307 1.28 -11.67 2.42
N ASN A 308 0.23 -11.11 1.78
CA ASN A 308 -0.44 -9.91 2.25
C ASN A 308 0.56 -8.75 2.42
N ASN A 309 1.48 -8.63 1.46
CA ASN A 309 2.63 -7.74 1.53
C ASN A 309 3.10 -7.36 0.12
N PHE A 310 3.78 -6.22 0.00
CA PHE A 310 4.50 -5.85 -1.23
C PHE A 310 6.00 -5.81 -0.96
N ILE A 311 6.45 -4.90 -0.09
CA ILE A 311 7.87 -4.69 0.27
C ILE A 311 7.97 -4.49 1.77
N ASN A 312 9.08 -4.85 2.41
CA ASN A 312 9.15 -4.86 3.88
C ASN A 312 9.49 -3.50 4.50
N CYS A 313 10.22 -2.68 3.76
CA CYS A 313 10.69 -1.36 4.18
C CYS A 313 11.05 -0.53 2.94
N LEU A 314 11.46 0.73 3.17
CA LEU A 314 12.06 1.57 2.14
C LEU A 314 13.57 1.70 2.38
N LYS A 315 14.37 1.65 1.33
CA LYS A 315 15.76 2.10 1.30
C LYS A 315 15.90 3.53 0.78
N GLY A 316 14.84 4.21 0.34
CA GLY A 316 14.94 5.58 -0.17
C GLY A 316 14.36 6.64 0.76
N ALA A 317 14.79 7.89 0.56
CA ALA A 317 14.20 9.05 1.23
C ALA A 317 12.80 9.33 0.66
N TYR A 318 11.79 9.32 1.52
CA TYR A 318 10.38 9.53 1.15
C TYR A 318 9.91 10.93 1.57
N VAL A 319 8.77 11.39 1.05
CA VAL A 319 8.16 12.68 1.44
C VAL A 319 7.39 12.51 2.75
N ASN A 320 7.71 13.32 3.77
CA ASN A 320 7.00 13.35 5.05
C ASN A 320 5.56 13.88 4.93
#